data_AF-A0A7S4K7I6-F1
#
_entry.id   AF-A0A7S4K7I6-F1
#
_cell.length_a   1.000
_cell.length_b   1.000
_cell.length_c   1.000
_cell.angle_alpha   90.00
_cell.angle_beta   90.00
_cell.angle_gamma   90.00
#
_symmetry.space_group_name_H-M   'P 1'
#
loop_
_entity.id
_entity.type
_entity.pdbx_description
1 polymer ?
#
loop_
_entity_poly.entity_id
_entity_poly.type
_entity_poly.pdbx_seq_one_letter_code
_entity_poly.pdbx_strand_id
1 'polypeptide(L)'
;MYDCGEQCFPLASLDKEQEKHRSPQSYIQRHACKRRCLRPRTLLPTMPNPQAEALKGQGNQFFKSGQYAQAIAKYKEATSIDSNVPAYWSNMAACFEKLGQHENMADAARSCIKADKNFVKGYFRLATAQKHMNDIAGCIKTLESGLAVQSSNPDLKKMKKDVQELQRGEQVASYCRKAEEQMQSGDIPGAYKTLELASRLDAGNPDIERMMSKVKPKFEAMESRRKAGLSSTEIFKERGDEAYKSANFEGAVELYGKCIEGLKREGKDQSELALKAHSNRAACYKQISNFDGVIEDCTAVLEIEPENVKALIRRAQAFEGVERYRFALQDVKTVLAMPFDKVGKSNFDLCNMMQHRLNRTVQQLKAMG
;
A
#
# COMPACT_ATOMS: atom_id res chain seq x y z
N MET A 1 7.09 49.72 12.54
CA MET A 1 6.11 50.72 12.10
C MET A 1 4.80 49.98 11.85
N TYR A 2 3.80 50.24 12.72
CA TYR A 2 2.35 49.97 12.69
C TYR A 2 1.88 48.59 12.16
N ASP A 3 1.30 47.65 12.91
CA ASP A 3 0.39 47.58 14.08
C ASP A 3 -1.08 48.02 13.85
N CYS A 4 -1.99 47.19 14.39
CA CYS A 4 -3.47 47.17 14.51
C CYS A 4 -3.99 45.77 14.07
N GLY A 5 -4.43 44.85 14.92
CA GLY A 5 -4.81 44.90 16.34
C GLY A 5 -6.34 44.90 16.48
N GLU A 6 -6.95 43.75 16.74
CA GLU A 6 -8.23 43.68 17.46
C GLU A 6 -8.18 42.55 18.48
N GLN A 7 -8.35 42.96 19.74
CA GLN A 7 -8.28 42.18 20.96
C GLN A 7 -9.69 41.73 21.39
N CYS A 8 -9.78 40.49 21.85
CA CYS A 8 -10.89 39.97 22.66
C CYS A 8 -10.80 40.47 24.11
N PHE A 9 -11.94 40.79 24.72
CA PHE A 9 -12.12 41.00 26.16
C PHE A 9 -13.55 40.58 26.59
N PRO A 10 -13.82 40.30 27.88
CA PRO A 10 -14.22 38.96 28.31
C PRO A 10 -15.55 38.89 29.09
N LEU A 11 -15.91 37.65 29.44
CA LEU A 11 -17.02 37.18 30.27
C LEU A 11 -17.19 37.97 31.58
N ALA A 12 -18.40 38.48 31.81
CA ALA A 12 -18.86 38.98 33.10
C ALA A 12 -19.73 37.93 33.81
N SER A 13 -19.47 37.81 35.10
CA SER A 13 -20.03 36.89 36.09
C SER A 13 -21.45 37.25 36.55
N LEU A 14 -22.22 36.19 36.82
CA LEU A 14 -23.17 35.96 37.92
C LEU A 14 -23.96 37.16 38.49
N ASP A 15 -25.29 37.07 38.38
CA ASP A 15 -26.17 37.37 39.52
C ASP A 15 -27.28 36.30 39.61
N LYS A 16 -27.33 35.65 40.77
CA LYS A 16 -28.44 34.81 41.22
C LYS A 16 -29.45 35.73 41.87
N GLU A 17 -30.69 35.75 41.38
CA GLU A 17 -31.88 35.76 42.24
C GLU A 17 -33.16 35.63 41.41
N GLN A 18 -34.13 34.90 41.99
CA GLN A 18 -35.52 34.75 41.56
C GLN A 18 -35.84 33.66 40.51
N GLU A 19 -35.59 32.41 40.90
CA GLU A 19 -36.57 31.35 40.65
C GLU A 19 -37.81 31.61 41.51
N LYS A 20 -38.92 32.00 40.88
CA LYS A 20 -40.30 31.78 41.35
C LYS A 20 -41.27 32.16 40.23
N HIS A 21 -41.60 31.20 39.37
CA HIS A 21 -42.98 30.82 39.00
C HIS A 21 -43.05 30.08 37.66
N ARG A 22 -43.58 28.84 37.77
CA ARG A 22 -44.28 28.02 36.77
C ARG A 22 -43.50 27.30 35.66
N SER A 23 -43.59 25.99 35.77
CA SER A 23 -43.33 24.90 34.83
C SER A 23 -44.44 24.82 33.73
N PRO A 24 -44.48 23.80 32.85
CA PRO A 24 -43.42 23.20 32.01
C PRO A 24 -43.98 22.87 30.59
N GLN A 25 -43.64 23.61 29.52
CA GLN A 25 -44.06 23.18 28.17
C GLN A 25 -43.20 23.65 26.99
N SER A 26 -41.95 24.05 27.20
CA SER A 26 -41.10 24.61 26.12
C SER A 26 -39.85 23.80 25.75
N TYR A 27 -39.68 22.57 26.25
CA TYR A 27 -38.39 21.86 26.11
C TYR A 27 -38.25 20.86 24.94
N ILE A 28 -39.23 20.72 24.03
CA ILE A 28 -39.11 19.72 22.91
C ILE A 28 -39.12 20.33 21.50
N GLN A 29 -39.06 21.66 21.35
CA GLN A 29 -39.11 22.25 20.00
C GLN A 29 -38.19 23.44 19.84
N ARG A 30 -36.88 23.25 20.02
CA ARG A 30 -35.92 24.32 19.73
C ARG A 30 -34.47 23.90 19.44
N HIS A 31 -34.25 22.79 18.75
CA HIS A 31 -32.97 22.58 18.03
C HIS A 31 -33.14 21.98 16.63
N ALA A 32 -34.26 22.29 15.97
CA ALA A 32 -34.42 22.06 14.55
C ALA A 32 -34.28 23.37 13.77
N CYS A 33 -33.41 23.35 12.77
CA CYS A 33 -33.41 24.25 11.60
C CYS A 33 -32.96 25.71 11.82
N LYS A 34 -31.64 25.92 11.82
CA LYS A 34 -31.01 27.11 11.20
C LYS A 34 -29.56 26.82 10.75
N ARG A 35 -29.28 25.61 10.25
CA ARG A 35 -28.17 25.43 9.30
C ARG A 35 -28.71 25.92 7.96
N ARG A 36 -28.40 27.18 7.66
CA ARG A 36 -28.61 27.78 6.34
C ARG A 36 -27.93 26.86 5.33
N CYS A 37 -28.74 26.05 4.63
CA CYS A 37 -28.31 25.28 3.48
C CYS A 37 -27.86 26.29 2.42
N LEU A 38 -26.58 26.67 2.45
CA LEU A 38 -25.90 27.26 1.31
C LEU A 38 -25.90 26.17 0.24
N ARG A 39 -26.92 26.16 -0.61
CA ARG A 39 -26.86 25.44 -1.88
C ARG A 39 -25.56 25.88 -2.57
N PRO A 40 -24.76 24.97 -3.14
CA PRO A 40 -23.69 25.37 -4.03
C PRO A 40 -24.30 26.31 -5.06
N ARG A 41 -23.76 27.51 -5.18
CA ARG A 41 -24.15 28.46 -6.22
C ARG A 41 -23.90 27.72 -7.54
N THR A 42 -24.96 27.21 -8.16
CA THR A 42 -24.89 26.64 -9.50
C THR A 42 -24.44 27.79 -10.40
N LEU A 43 -23.14 27.79 -10.73
CA LEU A 43 -22.59 28.66 -11.75
C LEU A 43 -23.33 28.32 -13.03
N LEU A 44 -24.20 29.22 -13.48
CA LEU A 44 -24.73 29.18 -14.84
C LEU A 44 -23.51 29.13 -15.77
N PRO A 45 -23.52 28.32 -16.85
CA PRO A 45 -22.42 28.29 -17.80
C PRO A 45 -22.27 29.71 -18.36
N THR A 46 -21.23 30.41 -17.92
CA THR A 46 -20.88 31.72 -18.43
C THR A 46 -20.55 31.52 -19.90
N MET A 47 -21.36 32.09 -20.79
CA MET A 47 -21.08 32.05 -22.21
C MET A 47 -19.63 32.52 -22.44
N PRO A 48 -18.80 31.76 -23.17
CA PRO A 48 -17.42 32.14 -23.43
C PRO A 48 -17.37 33.54 -24.01
N ASN A 49 -16.41 34.36 -23.56
CA ASN A 49 -16.28 35.72 -24.06
C ASN A 49 -16.16 35.72 -25.61
N PRO A 50 -17.03 36.42 -26.35
CA PRO A 50 -17.00 36.43 -27.82
C PRO A 50 -15.64 36.83 -28.40
N GLN A 51 -14.91 37.72 -27.71
CA GLN A 51 -13.57 38.13 -28.10
C GLN A 51 -12.56 36.98 -27.98
N ALA A 52 -12.64 36.18 -26.91
CA ALA A 52 -11.79 35.01 -26.71
C ALA A 52 -12.11 33.88 -27.71
N GLU A 53 -13.39 33.71 -28.06
CA GLU A 53 -13.84 32.79 -29.12
C GLU A 53 -13.29 33.17 -30.50
N ALA A 54 -13.29 34.47 -30.84
CA ALA A 54 -12.71 34.97 -32.08
C ALA A 54 -11.19 34.72 -32.15
N LEU A 55 -10.46 34.94 -31.04
CA LEU A 55 -9.03 34.64 -30.94
C LEU A 55 -8.73 33.14 -31.05
N LYS A 56 -9.55 32.28 -30.44
CA LYS A 56 -9.50 30.83 -30.67
C LYS A 56 -9.71 30.50 -32.16
N GLY A 57 -10.66 31.15 -32.81
CA GLY A 57 -10.91 31.01 -34.24
C GLY A 57 -9.67 31.31 -35.10
N GLN A 58 -8.99 32.43 -34.83
CA GLN A 58 -7.73 32.79 -35.47
C GLN A 58 -6.62 31.77 -35.18
N GLY A 59 -6.48 31.35 -33.91
CA GLY A 59 -5.52 30.30 -33.51
C GLY A 59 -5.76 28.98 -34.26
N ASN A 60 -7.01 28.59 -34.46
CA ASN A 60 -7.37 27.39 -35.22
C ASN A 60 -7.00 27.51 -36.71
N GLN A 61 -7.07 28.71 -37.30
CA GLN A 61 -6.62 28.96 -38.67
C GLN A 61 -5.10 28.81 -38.77
N PHE A 62 -4.34 29.47 -37.88
CA PHE A 62 -2.88 29.30 -37.83
C PHE A 62 -2.45 27.86 -37.59
N PHE A 63 -3.18 27.12 -36.76
CA PHE A 63 -2.95 25.69 -36.53
C PHE A 63 -3.11 24.88 -37.83
N LYS A 64 -4.17 25.13 -38.61
CA LYS A 64 -4.39 24.49 -39.91
C LYS A 64 -3.30 24.85 -40.93
N SER A 65 -2.79 26.08 -40.87
CA SER A 65 -1.69 26.56 -41.71
C SER A 65 -0.31 26.09 -41.25
N GLY A 66 -0.21 25.27 -40.19
CA GLY A 66 1.06 24.76 -39.64
C GLY A 66 1.89 25.80 -38.86
N GLN A 67 1.35 26.99 -38.62
CA GLN A 67 2.03 28.09 -37.91
C GLN A 67 1.78 27.99 -36.39
N TYR A 68 2.35 26.97 -35.76
CA TYR A 68 2.05 26.61 -34.36
C TYR A 68 2.46 27.69 -33.35
N ALA A 69 3.58 28.39 -33.55
CA ALA A 69 4.04 29.45 -32.65
C ALA A 69 3.06 30.64 -32.63
N GLN A 70 2.57 31.05 -33.80
CA GLN A 70 1.57 32.12 -33.91
C GLN A 70 0.22 31.69 -33.34
N ALA A 71 -0.18 30.43 -33.55
CA ALA A 71 -1.37 29.86 -32.93
C ALA A 71 -1.30 29.90 -31.40
N ILE A 72 -0.14 29.55 -30.81
CA ILE A 72 0.08 29.63 -29.35
C ILE A 72 -0.08 31.06 -28.85
N ALA A 73 0.46 32.06 -29.55
CA ALA A 73 0.28 33.46 -29.17
C ALA A 73 -1.21 33.84 -29.11
N LYS A 74 -1.99 33.44 -30.12
CA LYS A 74 -3.45 33.68 -30.14
C LYS A 74 -4.21 32.92 -29.07
N TYR A 75 -3.82 31.69 -28.73
CA TYR A 75 -4.42 30.98 -27.60
C TYR A 75 -4.04 31.60 -26.25
N LYS A 76 -2.83 32.11 -26.09
CA LYS A 76 -2.41 32.84 -24.87
C LYS A 76 -3.17 34.16 -24.70
N GLU A 77 -3.42 34.89 -25.79
CA GLU A 77 -4.31 36.07 -25.78
C GLU A 77 -5.75 35.67 -25.39
N ALA A 78 -6.24 34.51 -25.85
CA ALA A 78 -7.57 34.02 -25.44
C ALA A 78 -7.63 33.64 -23.95
N THR A 79 -6.59 33.01 -23.41
CA THR A 79 -6.55 32.60 -21.99
C THR A 79 -6.35 33.76 -21.02
N SER A 80 -5.80 34.91 -21.47
CA SER A 80 -5.71 36.11 -20.65
C SER A 80 -7.06 36.83 -20.50
N ILE A 81 -7.97 36.64 -21.47
CA ILE A 81 -9.34 37.18 -21.42
C ILE A 81 -10.25 36.25 -20.62
N ASP A 82 -10.21 34.94 -20.92
CA ASP A 82 -11.02 33.93 -20.23
C ASP A 82 -10.19 32.66 -19.99
N SER A 83 -9.77 32.48 -18.73
CA SER A 83 -8.96 31.34 -18.31
C SER A 83 -9.77 30.09 -18.01
N ASN A 84 -11.10 30.19 -17.90
CA ASN A 84 -11.96 29.09 -17.44
C ASN A 84 -12.41 28.17 -18.56
N VAL A 85 -12.10 28.49 -19.82
CA VAL A 85 -12.45 27.66 -20.98
C VAL A 85 -11.34 26.63 -21.25
N PRO A 86 -11.57 25.32 -21.03
CA PRO A 86 -10.55 24.29 -21.20
C PRO A 86 -10.10 24.11 -22.66
N ALA A 87 -10.94 24.46 -23.64
CA ALA A 87 -10.64 24.31 -25.06
C ALA A 87 -9.40 25.11 -25.50
N TYR A 88 -9.17 26.32 -24.94
CA TYR A 88 -8.03 27.16 -25.30
C TYR A 88 -6.72 26.52 -24.85
N TRP A 89 -6.67 26.06 -23.60
CA TRP A 89 -5.54 25.33 -23.04
C TRP A 89 -5.28 24.01 -23.77
N SER A 90 -6.33 23.26 -24.14
CA SER A 90 -6.22 22.02 -24.88
C SER A 90 -5.67 22.20 -26.30
N ASN A 91 -6.09 23.25 -27.01
CA ASN A 91 -5.59 23.55 -28.35
C ASN A 91 -4.14 24.07 -28.28
N MET A 92 -3.80 24.86 -27.27
CA MET A 92 -2.42 25.28 -27.02
C MET A 92 -1.50 24.09 -26.72
N ALA A 93 -1.95 23.12 -25.92
CA ALA A 93 -1.21 21.88 -25.68
C ALA A 93 -0.95 21.09 -26.99
N ALA A 94 -1.94 21.04 -27.90
CA ALA A 94 -1.76 20.41 -29.21
C ALA A 94 -0.73 21.12 -30.09
N CYS A 95 -0.61 22.45 -30.00
CA CYS A 95 0.48 23.18 -30.67
C CYS A 95 1.85 22.83 -30.09
N PHE A 96 1.97 22.79 -28.75
CA PHE A 96 3.23 22.44 -28.09
C PHE A 96 3.68 21.01 -28.41
N GLU A 97 2.74 20.08 -28.55
CA GLU A 97 3.01 18.71 -29.02
C GLU A 97 3.67 18.70 -30.41
N LYS A 98 3.16 19.52 -31.35
CA LYS A 98 3.74 19.64 -32.70
C LYS A 98 5.11 20.30 -32.73
N LEU A 99 5.41 21.13 -31.73
CA LEU A 99 6.73 21.78 -31.57
C LEU A 99 7.71 20.94 -30.74
N GLY A 100 7.31 19.79 -30.19
CA GLY A 100 8.15 18.96 -29.32
C GLY A 100 8.42 19.56 -27.93
N GLN A 101 7.66 20.59 -27.52
CA GLN A 101 7.84 21.26 -26.23
C GLN A 101 7.01 20.56 -25.14
N HIS A 102 7.51 19.42 -24.65
CA HIS A 102 6.77 18.54 -23.74
C HIS A 102 6.48 19.15 -22.36
N GLU A 103 7.38 19.95 -21.80
CA GLU A 103 7.17 20.62 -20.51
C GLU A 103 6.04 21.67 -20.60
N ASN A 104 6.12 22.56 -21.60
CA ASN A 104 5.09 23.56 -21.87
C ASN A 104 3.72 22.91 -22.19
N MET A 105 3.73 21.77 -22.88
CA MET A 105 2.53 20.97 -23.13
C MET A 105 1.91 20.47 -21.82
N ALA A 106 2.72 19.99 -20.88
CA ALA A 106 2.25 19.51 -19.58
C ALA A 106 1.66 20.66 -18.75
N ASP A 107 2.26 21.86 -18.78
CA ASP A 107 1.72 23.04 -18.09
C ASP A 107 0.38 23.51 -18.68
N ALA A 108 0.28 23.55 -20.00
CA ALA A 108 -0.97 23.86 -20.69
C ALA A 108 -2.06 22.83 -20.34
N ALA A 109 -1.73 21.55 -20.32
CA ALA A 109 -2.68 20.48 -20.00
C ALA A 109 -3.08 20.48 -18.51
N ARG A 110 -2.17 20.79 -17.58
CA ARG A 110 -2.51 21.01 -16.16
C ARG A 110 -3.47 22.19 -15.99
N SER A 111 -3.24 23.28 -16.73
CA SER A 111 -4.12 24.46 -16.71
C SER A 111 -5.51 24.14 -17.29
N CYS A 112 -5.57 23.29 -18.32
CA CYS A 112 -6.81 22.77 -18.89
C CYS A 112 -7.66 22.01 -17.83
N ILE A 113 -7.03 21.10 -17.07
CA ILE A 113 -7.69 20.33 -16.01
C ILE A 113 -8.12 21.22 -14.84
N LYS A 114 -7.37 22.28 -14.55
CA LYS A 114 -7.74 23.28 -13.53
C LYS A 114 -8.98 24.08 -13.96
N ALA A 115 -9.10 24.42 -15.24
CA ALA A 115 -10.23 25.14 -15.79
C ALA A 115 -11.52 24.30 -15.77
N ASP A 116 -11.45 23.04 -16.22
CA ASP A 116 -12.56 22.09 -16.13
C ASP A 116 -12.05 20.67 -15.84
N LYS A 117 -12.40 20.16 -14.65
CA LYS A 117 -12.06 18.81 -14.20
C LYS A 117 -12.82 17.72 -14.96
N ASN A 118 -13.95 18.04 -15.60
CA ASN A 118 -14.73 17.10 -16.38
C ASN A 118 -14.23 16.97 -17.83
N PHE A 119 -13.26 17.80 -18.23
CA PHE A 119 -12.77 17.84 -19.59
C PHE A 119 -11.67 16.79 -19.86
N VAL A 120 -12.11 15.62 -20.32
CA VAL A 120 -11.27 14.42 -20.52
C VAL A 120 -10.07 14.62 -21.43
N LYS A 121 -10.18 15.47 -22.47
CA LYS A 121 -9.07 15.75 -23.39
C LYS A 121 -7.87 16.40 -22.69
N GLY A 122 -8.09 17.14 -21.59
CA GLY A 122 -7.01 17.70 -20.78
C GLY A 122 -6.13 16.60 -20.16
N TYR A 123 -6.74 15.56 -19.59
CA TYR A 123 -6.04 14.40 -19.06
C TYR A 123 -5.27 13.63 -20.14
N PHE A 124 -5.88 13.44 -21.31
CA PHE A 124 -5.20 12.80 -22.44
C PHE A 124 -3.95 13.58 -22.88
N ARG A 125 -4.04 14.90 -23.03
CA ARG A 125 -2.88 15.74 -23.39
C ARG A 125 -1.80 15.71 -22.31
N LEU A 126 -2.16 15.75 -21.03
CA LEU A 126 -1.19 15.67 -19.94
C LEU A 126 -0.49 14.31 -19.92
N ALA A 127 -1.23 13.20 -20.10
CA ALA A 127 -0.68 11.86 -20.18
C ALA A 127 0.27 11.69 -21.36
N THR A 128 -0.07 12.22 -22.54
CA THR A 128 0.83 12.23 -23.70
C THR A 128 2.12 13.00 -23.41
N ALA A 129 2.02 14.19 -22.80
CA ALA A 129 3.20 14.97 -22.42
C ALA A 129 4.10 14.21 -21.43
N GLN A 130 3.51 13.59 -20.40
CA GLN A 130 4.24 12.79 -19.41
C GLN A 130 4.90 11.56 -20.03
N LYS A 131 4.22 10.90 -20.99
CA LYS A 131 4.79 9.79 -21.75
C LYS A 131 6.05 10.21 -22.52
N HIS A 132 6.03 11.39 -23.15
CA HIS A 132 7.22 11.92 -23.84
C HIS A 132 8.36 12.32 -22.89
N MET A 133 8.04 12.71 -21.65
CA MET A 133 9.03 13.02 -20.61
C MET A 133 9.54 11.77 -19.86
N ASN A 134 9.11 10.58 -20.24
CA ASN A 134 9.36 9.31 -19.53
C ASN A 134 8.86 9.29 -18.06
N ASP A 135 7.89 10.15 -17.70
CA ASP A 135 7.21 10.15 -16.41
C ASP A 135 6.05 9.14 -16.44
N ILE A 136 6.39 7.85 -16.46
CA ILE A 136 5.44 6.73 -16.54
C ILE A 136 4.51 6.70 -15.31
N ALA A 137 5.06 6.91 -14.11
CA ALA A 137 4.30 6.88 -12.87
C ALA A 137 3.29 8.03 -12.78
N GLY A 138 3.69 9.25 -13.17
CA GLY A 138 2.78 10.39 -13.27
C GLY A 138 1.73 10.19 -14.35
N CYS A 139 2.09 9.62 -15.50
CA CYS A 139 1.18 9.31 -16.59
C CYS A 139 0.03 8.39 -16.14
N ILE A 140 0.33 7.28 -15.45
CA ILE A 140 -0.68 6.34 -14.94
C ILE A 140 -1.65 7.04 -13.99
N LYS A 141 -1.15 7.87 -13.06
CA LYS A 141 -2.01 8.63 -12.13
C LYS A 141 -2.93 9.61 -12.87
N THR A 142 -2.42 10.29 -13.89
CA THR A 142 -3.21 11.20 -14.73
C THR A 142 -4.30 10.43 -15.49
N LEU A 143 -3.97 9.27 -16.07
CA LEU A 143 -4.93 8.43 -16.78
C LEU A 143 -6.01 7.86 -15.85
N GLU A 144 -5.63 7.47 -14.64
CA GLU A 144 -6.59 7.04 -13.59
C GLU A 144 -7.54 8.17 -13.20
N SER A 145 -7.02 9.39 -13.05
CA SER A 145 -7.84 10.57 -12.78
C SER A 145 -8.80 10.86 -13.94
N GLY A 146 -8.35 10.74 -15.19
CA GLY A 146 -9.19 10.91 -16.37
C GLY A 146 -10.28 9.82 -16.49
N LEU A 147 -9.94 8.57 -16.16
CA LEU A 147 -10.90 7.45 -16.15
C LEU A 147 -11.90 7.53 -14.97
N ALA A 148 -11.55 8.20 -13.87
CA ALA A 148 -12.49 8.49 -12.79
C ALA A 148 -13.58 9.48 -13.24
N VAL A 149 -13.26 10.38 -14.17
CA VAL A 149 -14.21 11.31 -14.80
C VAL A 149 -15.04 10.62 -15.87
N GLN A 150 -14.39 9.93 -16.80
CA GLN A 150 -15.07 9.19 -17.88
C GLN A 150 -14.53 7.75 -17.98
N SER A 151 -15.17 6.85 -17.24
CA SER A 151 -14.77 5.44 -17.13
C SER A 151 -14.89 4.64 -18.44
N SER A 152 -15.72 5.10 -19.39
CA SER A 152 -15.96 4.43 -20.66
C SER A 152 -15.01 4.88 -21.80
N ASN A 153 -14.10 5.84 -21.56
CA ASN A 153 -13.27 6.38 -22.63
C ASN A 153 -12.27 5.32 -23.18
N PRO A 154 -12.36 4.92 -24.46
CA PRO A 154 -11.51 3.87 -25.02
C PRO A 154 -10.05 4.34 -25.20
N ASP A 155 -9.82 5.61 -25.53
CA ASP A 155 -8.50 6.16 -25.78
C ASP A 155 -7.65 6.19 -24.50
N LEU A 156 -8.26 6.62 -23.38
CA LEU A 156 -7.59 6.59 -22.08
C LEU A 156 -7.31 5.17 -21.59
N LYS A 157 -8.23 4.22 -21.83
CA LYS A 157 -8.00 2.80 -21.50
C LYS A 157 -6.85 2.21 -22.30
N LYS A 158 -6.83 2.46 -23.61
CA LYS A 158 -5.75 2.02 -24.49
C LYS A 158 -4.42 2.61 -24.06
N MET A 159 -4.36 3.93 -23.86
CA MET A 159 -3.14 4.60 -23.40
C MET A 159 -2.66 4.09 -22.05
N LYS A 160 -3.58 3.81 -21.09
CA LYS A 160 -3.22 3.24 -19.79
C LYS A 160 -2.58 1.86 -19.96
N LYS A 161 -3.19 1.00 -20.78
CA LYS A 161 -2.64 -0.32 -21.08
C LYS A 161 -1.24 -0.22 -21.70
N ASP A 162 -1.06 0.60 -22.73
CA ASP A 162 0.24 0.79 -23.40
C ASP A 162 1.33 1.26 -22.42
N VAL A 163 1.00 2.20 -21.53
CA VAL A 163 1.94 2.74 -20.54
C VAL A 163 2.24 1.71 -19.43
N GLN A 164 1.27 0.89 -19.03
CA GLN A 164 1.49 -0.20 -18.09
C GLN A 164 2.38 -1.31 -18.69
N GLU A 165 2.24 -1.60 -19.98
CA GLU A 165 3.11 -2.54 -20.68
C GLU A 165 4.56 -2.03 -20.74
N LEU A 166 4.76 -0.74 -21.00
CA LEU A 166 6.09 -0.10 -20.93
C LEU A 166 6.67 -0.18 -19.51
N GLN A 167 5.88 0.15 -18.49
CA GLN A 167 6.31 0.07 -17.09
C GLN A 167 6.74 -1.35 -16.71
N ARG A 168 5.96 -2.34 -17.11
CA ARG A 168 6.26 -3.76 -16.86
C ARG A 168 7.56 -4.16 -17.57
N GLY A 169 7.73 -3.77 -18.83
CA GLY A 169 8.96 -4.03 -19.59
C GLY A 169 10.21 -3.44 -18.93
N GLU A 170 10.15 -2.19 -18.47
CA GLU A 170 11.26 -1.55 -17.74
C GLU A 170 11.59 -2.26 -16.42
N GLN A 171 10.56 -2.67 -15.66
CA GLN A 171 10.74 -3.43 -14.43
C GLN A 171 11.40 -4.78 -14.69
N VAL A 172 10.92 -5.53 -15.69
CA VAL A 172 11.52 -6.81 -16.09
C VAL A 172 12.97 -6.62 -16.52
N ALA A 173 13.27 -5.63 -17.35
CA ALA A 173 14.64 -5.32 -17.76
C ALA A 173 15.55 -4.98 -16.56
N SER A 174 15.02 -4.25 -15.56
CA SER A 174 15.73 -4.00 -14.31
C SER A 174 16.02 -5.27 -13.52
N TYR A 175 15.05 -6.20 -13.44
CA TYR A 175 15.26 -7.49 -12.77
C TYR A 175 16.28 -8.36 -13.51
N CYS A 176 16.23 -8.40 -14.84
CA CYS A 176 17.20 -9.13 -15.65
C CYS A 176 18.62 -8.59 -15.45
N ARG A 177 18.82 -7.26 -15.48
CA ARG A 177 20.13 -6.65 -15.19
C ARG A 177 20.64 -7.02 -13.79
N LYS A 178 19.78 -6.90 -12.77
CA LYS A 178 20.14 -7.28 -11.40
C LYS A 178 20.50 -8.77 -11.27
N ALA A 179 19.74 -9.64 -11.93
CA ALA A 179 20.03 -11.07 -11.93
C ALA A 179 21.38 -11.37 -12.61
N GLU A 180 21.73 -10.63 -13.67
CA GLU A 180 23.02 -10.77 -14.35
C GLU A 180 24.18 -10.32 -13.46
N GLU A 181 24.04 -9.19 -12.77
CA GLU A 181 25.00 -8.74 -11.75
C GLU A 181 25.20 -9.79 -10.64
N GLN A 182 24.11 -10.37 -10.15
CA GLN A 182 24.17 -11.44 -9.14
C GLN A 182 24.85 -12.71 -9.67
N MET A 183 24.66 -13.03 -10.95
CA MET A 183 25.39 -14.13 -11.58
C MET A 183 26.89 -13.84 -11.67
N GLN A 184 27.28 -12.61 -12.00
CA GLN A 184 28.68 -12.19 -12.07
C GLN A 184 29.33 -12.18 -10.69
N SER A 185 28.59 -11.79 -9.64
CA SER A 185 29.07 -11.83 -8.26
C SER A 185 29.08 -13.24 -7.64
N GLY A 186 28.56 -14.26 -8.35
CA GLY A 186 28.46 -15.63 -7.87
C GLY A 186 27.27 -15.91 -6.94
N ASP A 187 26.37 -14.95 -6.73
CA ASP A 187 25.12 -15.09 -5.97
C ASP A 187 24.02 -15.76 -6.81
N ILE A 188 24.22 -17.05 -7.11
CA ILE A 188 23.27 -17.86 -7.87
C ILE A 188 21.89 -17.96 -7.19
N PRO A 189 21.78 -18.16 -5.86
CA PRO A 189 20.47 -18.18 -5.19
C PRO A 189 19.73 -16.84 -5.28
N GLY A 190 20.43 -15.72 -5.17
CA GLY A 190 19.86 -14.39 -5.36
C GLY A 190 19.39 -14.18 -6.80
N ALA A 191 20.21 -14.53 -7.79
CA ALA A 191 19.85 -14.42 -9.20
C ALA A 191 18.60 -15.25 -9.54
N TYR A 192 18.50 -16.48 -9.03
CA TYR A 192 17.34 -17.35 -9.25
C TYR A 192 16.05 -16.72 -8.69
N LYS A 193 16.09 -16.20 -7.45
CA LYS A 193 14.95 -15.53 -6.82
C LYS A 193 14.55 -14.25 -7.56
N THR A 194 15.51 -13.46 -8.01
CA THR A 194 15.26 -12.23 -8.79
C THR A 194 14.54 -12.56 -10.11
N LEU A 195 14.96 -13.62 -10.81
CA LEU A 195 14.31 -14.06 -12.04
C LEU A 195 12.93 -14.70 -11.80
N GLU A 196 12.73 -15.39 -10.67
CA GLU A 196 11.41 -15.90 -10.28
C GLU A 196 10.41 -14.74 -10.07
N LEU A 197 10.84 -13.65 -9.41
CA LEU A 197 10.03 -12.43 -9.28
C LEU A 197 9.71 -11.80 -10.64
N ALA A 198 10.70 -11.73 -11.54
CA ALA A 198 10.49 -11.23 -12.89
C ALA A 198 9.47 -12.10 -13.66
N SER A 199 9.55 -13.43 -13.55
CA SER A 199 8.65 -14.36 -14.21
C SER A 199 7.20 -14.24 -13.73
N ARG A 200 6.98 -13.86 -12.46
CA ARG A 200 5.64 -13.56 -11.93
C ARG A 200 5.05 -12.26 -12.49
N LEU A 201 5.90 -11.32 -12.91
CA LEU A 201 5.46 -10.06 -13.52
C LEU A 201 5.14 -10.23 -15.00
N ASP A 202 5.98 -10.94 -15.75
CA ASP A 202 5.84 -11.14 -17.19
C ASP A 202 6.21 -12.59 -17.57
N ALA A 203 5.23 -13.49 -17.42
CA ALA A 203 5.41 -14.89 -17.74
C ALA A 203 5.58 -15.09 -19.26
N GLY A 204 6.56 -15.90 -19.65
CA GLY A 204 6.86 -16.15 -21.07
C GLY A 204 7.75 -15.10 -21.72
N ASN A 205 8.30 -14.15 -20.96
CA ASN A 205 9.24 -13.18 -21.50
C ASN A 205 10.55 -13.88 -21.93
N PRO A 206 10.99 -13.71 -23.20
CA PRO A 206 12.13 -14.46 -23.76
C PRO A 206 13.46 -14.16 -23.06
N ASP A 207 13.64 -12.95 -22.53
CA ASP A 207 14.86 -12.60 -21.81
C ASP A 207 14.92 -13.32 -20.45
N ILE A 208 13.78 -13.39 -19.75
CA ILE A 208 13.68 -14.11 -18.47
C ILE A 208 13.93 -15.60 -18.70
N GLU A 209 13.30 -16.22 -19.70
CA GLU A 209 13.48 -17.64 -20.00
C GLU A 209 14.93 -17.97 -20.37
N ARG A 210 15.55 -17.13 -21.21
CA ARG A 210 16.96 -17.26 -21.57
C ARG A 210 17.86 -17.22 -20.33
N MET A 211 17.63 -16.30 -19.40
CA MET A 211 18.42 -16.22 -18.16
C MET A 211 18.13 -17.40 -17.23
N MET A 212 16.86 -17.76 -17.05
CA MET A 212 16.44 -18.87 -16.20
C MET A 212 17.03 -20.20 -16.65
N SER A 213 17.12 -20.45 -17.95
CA SER A 213 17.78 -21.67 -18.49
C SER A 213 19.24 -21.81 -18.05
N LYS A 214 19.94 -20.70 -17.80
CA LYS A 214 21.34 -20.68 -17.34
C LYS A 214 21.45 -20.77 -15.82
N VAL A 215 20.55 -20.10 -15.10
CA VAL A 215 20.60 -19.97 -13.63
C VAL A 215 20.01 -21.19 -12.93
N LYS A 216 18.87 -21.70 -13.42
CA LYS A 216 18.14 -22.83 -12.81
C LYS A 216 19.01 -24.08 -12.59
N PRO A 217 19.75 -24.63 -13.58
CA PRO A 217 20.57 -25.82 -13.34
C PRO A 217 21.70 -25.56 -12.34
N LYS A 218 22.29 -24.36 -12.32
CA LYS A 218 23.32 -23.99 -11.34
C LYS A 218 22.73 -23.91 -9.93
N PHE A 219 21.55 -23.34 -9.79
CA PHE A 219 20.82 -23.26 -8.53
C PHE A 219 20.45 -24.66 -8.02
N GLU A 220 19.89 -25.52 -8.87
CA GLU A 220 19.53 -26.90 -8.52
C GLU A 220 20.75 -27.73 -8.12
N ALA A 221 21.88 -27.59 -8.84
CA ALA A 221 23.12 -28.26 -8.48
C ALA A 221 23.67 -27.78 -7.12
N MET A 222 23.59 -26.47 -6.86
CA MET A 222 24.00 -25.88 -5.58
C MET A 222 23.10 -26.36 -4.43
N GLU A 223 21.79 -26.36 -4.60
CA GLU A 223 20.83 -26.85 -3.61
C GLU A 223 21.00 -28.36 -3.36
N SER A 224 21.25 -29.15 -4.40
CA SER A 224 21.51 -30.59 -4.27
C SER A 224 22.76 -30.86 -3.42
N ARG A 225 23.86 -30.14 -3.67
CA ARG A 225 25.09 -30.24 -2.86
C ARG A 225 24.85 -29.80 -1.41
N ARG A 226 24.10 -28.71 -1.22
CA ARG A 226 23.73 -28.21 0.12
C ARG A 226 22.96 -29.27 0.88
N LYS A 227 21.94 -29.86 0.25
CA LYS A 227 21.12 -30.93 0.84
C LYS A 227 21.91 -32.20 1.15
N ALA A 228 22.89 -32.55 0.31
CA ALA A 228 23.77 -33.69 0.56
C ALA A 228 24.67 -33.51 1.80
N GLY A 229 24.94 -32.27 2.22
CA GLY A 229 25.73 -31.96 3.41
C GLY A 229 24.92 -31.84 4.71
N LEU A 230 23.58 -31.96 4.66
CA LEU A 230 22.72 -31.80 5.83
C LEU A 230 22.77 -33.02 6.74
N SER A 231 22.68 -32.78 8.05
CA SER A 231 22.46 -33.84 9.03
C SER A 231 21.08 -34.48 8.88
N SER A 232 20.89 -35.66 9.46
CA SER A 232 19.58 -36.33 9.50
C SER A 232 18.50 -35.44 10.13
N THR A 233 18.83 -34.73 11.22
CA THR A 233 17.91 -33.81 11.91
C THR A 233 17.58 -32.58 11.07
N GLU A 234 18.54 -32.03 10.33
CA GLU A 234 18.31 -30.92 9.41
C GLU A 234 17.42 -31.33 8.22
N ILE A 235 17.61 -32.53 7.66
CA ILE A 235 16.77 -33.07 6.59
C ILE A 235 15.31 -33.17 7.04
N PHE A 236 15.03 -33.64 8.25
CA PHE A 236 13.67 -33.67 8.78
C PHE A 236 13.06 -32.28 8.86
N LYS A 237 13.83 -31.29 9.33
CA LYS A 237 13.37 -29.89 9.39
C LYS A 237 13.07 -29.33 8.00
N GLU A 238 13.93 -29.57 7.00
CA GLU A 238 13.68 -29.11 5.63
C GLU A 238 12.45 -29.76 4.99
N ARG A 239 12.27 -31.06 5.20
CA ARG A 239 11.07 -31.76 4.73
C ARG A 239 9.82 -31.20 5.42
N GLY A 240 9.92 -30.85 6.71
CA GLY A 240 8.87 -30.18 7.45
C GLY A 240 8.52 -28.80 6.87
N ASP A 241 9.53 -28.00 6.51
CA ASP A 241 9.34 -26.70 5.86
C ASP A 241 8.64 -26.87 4.49
N GLU A 242 8.99 -27.90 3.72
CA GLU A 242 8.37 -28.19 2.43
C GLU A 242 6.92 -28.66 2.56
N ALA A 243 6.65 -29.51 3.55
CA ALA A 243 5.28 -29.94 3.88
C ALA A 243 4.43 -28.74 4.33
N TYR A 244 4.99 -27.81 5.11
CA TYR A 244 4.33 -26.58 5.52
C TYR A 244 3.97 -25.69 4.33
N LYS A 245 4.90 -25.48 3.38
CA LYS A 245 4.63 -24.72 2.14
C LYS A 245 3.54 -25.37 1.30
N SER A 246 3.46 -26.69 1.31
CA SER A 246 2.43 -27.48 0.62
C SER A 246 1.11 -27.55 1.39
N ALA A 247 0.96 -26.81 2.50
CA ALA A 247 -0.19 -26.82 3.40
C ALA A 247 -0.52 -28.20 4.02
N ASN A 248 0.42 -29.15 4.01
CA ASN A 248 0.31 -30.42 4.72
C ASN A 248 0.83 -30.23 6.16
N PHE A 249 0.00 -29.65 7.01
CA PHE A 249 0.39 -29.25 8.36
C PHE A 249 0.63 -30.45 9.28
N GLU A 250 -0.17 -31.51 9.17
CA GLU A 250 -0.03 -32.74 9.93
C GLU A 250 1.30 -33.44 9.59
N GLY A 251 1.62 -33.58 8.31
CA GLY A 251 2.89 -34.14 7.87
C GLY A 251 4.08 -33.27 8.30
N ALA A 252 3.93 -31.94 8.27
CA ALA A 252 4.96 -31.02 8.76
C ALA A 252 5.21 -31.21 10.27
N VAL A 253 4.15 -31.35 11.08
CA VAL A 253 4.25 -31.61 12.52
C VAL A 253 5.04 -32.88 12.81
N GLU A 254 4.75 -33.98 12.10
CA GLU A 254 5.45 -35.25 12.27
C GLU A 254 6.96 -35.10 11.95
N LEU A 255 7.28 -34.39 10.86
CA LEU A 255 8.66 -34.17 10.43
C LEU A 255 9.44 -33.28 11.40
N TYR A 256 8.85 -32.20 11.89
CA TYR A 256 9.49 -31.39 12.95
C TYR A 256 9.62 -32.18 14.26
N GLY A 257 8.66 -33.04 14.59
CA GLY A 257 8.75 -33.94 15.74
C GLY A 257 9.97 -34.87 15.65
N LYS A 258 10.16 -35.51 14.49
CA LYS A 258 11.35 -36.35 14.23
C LYS A 258 12.66 -35.56 14.34
N CYS A 259 12.67 -34.30 13.86
CA CYS A 259 13.81 -33.41 14.02
C CYS A 259 14.14 -33.15 15.50
N ILE A 260 13.14 -32.73 16.29
CA ILE A 260 13.29 -32.42 17.72
C ILE A 260 13.75 -33.65 18.50
N GLU A 261 13.11 -34.81 18.29
CA GLU A 261 13.53 -36.05 18.96
C GLU A 261 14.94 -36.48 18.58
N GLY A 262 15.36 -36.31 17.33
CA GLY A 262 16.72 -36.58 16.90
C GLY A 262 17.72 -35.66 17.61
N LEU A 263 17.43 -34.36 17.68
CA LEU A 263 18.27 -33.40 18.39
C LEU A 263 18.35 -33.69 19.89
N LYS A 264 17.26 -34.17 20.48
CA LYS A 264 17.23 -34.63 21.87
C LYS A 264 18.16 -35.79 22.14
N ARG A 265 18.15 -36.80 21.26
CA ARG A 265 19.07 -37.95 21.35
C ARG A 265 20.52 -37.53 21.18
N GLU A 266 20.79 -36.48 20.41
CA GLU A 266 22.12 -35.88 20.23
C GLU A 266 22.53 -34.94 21.38
N GLY A 267 21.67 -34.68 22.37
CA GLY A 267 21.92 -33.72 23.44
C GLY A 267 21.90 -32.25 22.98
N LYS A 268 21.25 -31.96 21.86
CA LYS A 268 21.17 -30.63 21.21
C LYS A 268 19.78 -30.00 21.34
N ASP A 269 19.06 -30.30 22.41
CA ASP A 269 17.70 -29.82 22.69
C ASP A 269 17.57 -28.30 22.68
N GLN A 270 18.62 -27.60 23.11
CA GLN A 270 18.65 -26.14 23.19
C GLN A 270 19.31 -25.47 21.97
N SER A 271 19.60 -26.25 20.93
CA SER A 271 20.23 -25.71 19.72
C SER A 271 19.30 -24.76 18.96
N GLU A 272 19.87 -23.85 18.18
CA GLU A 272 19.11 -22.96 17.31
C GLU A 272 18.20 -23.73 16.34
N LEU A 273 18.63 -24.92 15.89
CA LEU A 273 17.81 -25.78 15.04
C LEU A 273 16.58 -26.32 15.78
N ALA A 274 16.75 -26.74 17.05
CA ALA A 274 15.64 -27.19 17.88
C ALA A 274 14.63 -26.07 18.13
N LEU A 275 15.10 -24.86 18.47
CA LEU A 275 14.27 -23.67 18.62
C LEU A 275 13.45 -23.37 17.36
N LYS A 276 14.10 -23.42 16.19
CA LYS A 276 13.43 -23.23 14.90
C LYS A 276 12.41 -24.33 14.62
N ALA A 277 12.72 -25.59 14.93
CA ALA A 277 11.80 -26.71 14.76
C ALA A 277 10.57 -26.59 15.66
N HIS A 278 10.73 -26.26 16.95
CA HIS A 278 9.62 -25.98 17.87
C HIS A 278 8.77 -24.79 17.38
N SER A 279 9.40 -23.69 17.00
CA SER A 279 8.68 -22.53 16.47
C SER A 279 7.91 -22.86 15.19
N ASN A 280 8.46 -23.64 14.27
CA ASN A 280 7.77 -24.02 13.04
C ASN A 280 6.65 -25.03 13.30
N ARG A 281 6.86 -26.00 14.20
CA ARG A 281 5.84 -26.96 14.62
C ARG A 281 4.67 -26.29 15.33
N ALA A 282 4.93 -25.33 16.22
CA ALA A 282 3.90 -24.48 16.82
C ALA A 282 3.09 -23.71 15.77
N ALA A 283 3.72 -23.25 14.68
CA ALA A 283 3.00 -22.60 13.58
C ALA A 283 2.03 -23.58 12.90
N CYS A 284 2.45 -24.83 12.68
CA CYS A 284 1.62 -25.89 12.11
C CYS A 284 0.46 -26.25 13.06
N TYR A 285 0.74 -26.46 14.35
CA TYR A 285 -0.27 -26.75 15.37
C TYR A 285 -1.37 -25.69 15.43
N LYS A 286 -1.00 -24.41 15.27
CA LYS A 286 -1.97 -23.32 15.18
C LYS A 286 -2.90 -23.47 13.98
N GLN A 287 -2.41 -23.88 12.81
CA GLN A 287 -3.24 -24.07 11.61
C GLN A 287 -4.25 -25.21 11.79
N ILE A 288 -3.86 -26.28 12.49
CA ILE A 288 -4.75 -27.41 12.81
C ILE A 288 -5.53 -27.22 14.11
N SER A 289 -5.52 -26.01 14.69
CA SER A 289 -6.21 -25.66 15.95
C SER A 289 -5.83 -26.51 17.17
N ASN A 290 -4.65 -27.15 17.15
CA ASN A 290 -4.10 -27.83 18.33
C ASN A 290 -3.41 -26.81 19.24
N PHE A 291 -4.20 -26.08 20.03
CA PHE A 291 -3.68 -25.01 20.89
C PHE A 291 -2.77 -25.52 22.01
N ASP A 292 -2.98 -26.73 22.54
CA ASP A 292 -2.11 -27.31 23.55
C ASP A 292 -0.69 -27.54 23.01
N GLY A 293 -0.57 -28.09 21.79
CA GLY A 293 0.73 -28.26 21.12
C GLY A 293 1.42 -26.92 20.82
N VAL A 294 0.66 -25.87 20.49
CA VAL A 294 1.22 -24.51 20.35
C VAL A 294 1.80 -24.02 21.67
N ILE A 295 1.08 -24.22 22.79
CA ILE A 295 1.50 -23.77 24.11
C ILE A 295 2.78 -24.49 24.53
N GLU A 296 2.84 -25.81 24.34
CA GLU A 296 4.01 -26.63 24.65
C GLU A 296 5.26 -26.16 23.89
N ASP A 297 5.17 -26.10 22.55
CA ASP A 297 6.31 -25.71 21.71
C ASP A 297 6.75 -24.25 21.93
N CYS A 298 5.81 -23.33 22.12
CA CYS A 298 6.18 -21.95 22.42
C CYS A 298 6.81 -21.84 23.82
N THR A 299 6.39 -22.65 24.78
CA THR A 299 6.99 -22.66 26.12
C THR A 299 8.43 -23.18 26.06
N ALA A 300 8.69 -24.26 25.33
CA ALA A 300 10.05 -24.76 25.10
C ALA A 300 10.97 -23.69 24.48
N VAL A 301 10.48 -22.89 23.53
CA VAL A 301 11.24 -21.77 22.96
C VAL A 301 11.50 -20.68 24.01
N LEU A 302 10.49 -20.33 24.82
CA LEU A 302 10.57 -19.25 25.80
C LEU A 302 11.40 -19.61 27.04
N GLU A 303 11.64 -20.90 27.31
CA GLU A 303 12.59 -21.35 28.34
C GLU A 303 14.03 -20.95 27.99
N ILE A 304 14.35 -20.85 26.70
CA ILE A 304 15.69 -20.51 26.20
C ILE A 304 15.75 -19.02 25.78
N GLU A 305 14.70 -18.53 25.11
CA GLU A 305 14.57 -17.14 24.66
C GLU A 305 13.32 -16.46 25.25
N PRO A 306 13.35 -16.00 26.52
CA PRO A 306 12.18 -15.44 27.20
C PRO A 306 11.54 -14.23 26.52
N GLU A 307 12.34 -13.48 25.74
CA GLU A 307 11.90 -12.29 25.02
C GLU A 307 11.58 -12.56 23.54
N ASN A 308 11.37 -13.82 23.14
CA ASN A 308 10.99 -14.15 21.78
C ASN A 308 9.54 -13.68 21.49
N VAL A 309 9.43 -12.52 20.84
CA VAL A 309 8.16 -11.85 20.50
C VAL A 309 7.19 -12.80 19.79
N LYS A 310 7.68 -13.60 18.82
CA LYS A 310 6.82 -14.49 18.03
C LYS A 310 6.25 -15.63 18.86
N ALA A 311 7.07 -16.22 19.74
CA ALA A 311 6.63 -17.28 20.64
C ALA A 311 5.62 -16.76 21.68
N LEU A 312 5.87 -15.59 22.29
CA LEU A 312 4.92 -14.94 23.22
C LEU A 312 3.56 -14.67 22.56
N ILE A 313 3.55 -14.06 21.37
CA ILE A 313 2.30 -13.74 20.67
C ILE A 313 1.54 -15.02 20.29
N ARG A 314 2.24 -16.02 19.76
CA ARG A 314 1.61 -17.27 19.34
C ARG A 314 1.05 -18.05 20.54
N ARG A 315 1.79 -18.07 21.66
CA ARG A 315 1.33 -18.69 22.91
C ARG A 315 0.15 -17.93 23.51
N ALA A 316 0.14 -16.60 23.48
CA ALA A 316 -1.00 -15.80 23.91
C ALA A 316 -2.27 -16.11 23.12
N GLN A 317 -2.16 -16.23 21.79
CA GLN A 317 -3.28 -16.61 20.91
C GLN A 317 -3.78 -18.02 21.21
N ALA A 318 -2.89 -18.96 21.50
CA ALA A 318 -3.27 -20.31 21.89
C ALA A 318 -3.94 -20.35 23.26
N PHE A 319 -3.42 -19.63 24.25
CA PHE A 319 -4.05 -19.47 25.56
C PHE A 319 -5.44 -18.85 25.46
N GLU A 320 -5.64 -17.88 24.58
CA GLU A 320 -6.97 -17.34 24.30
C GLU A 320 -7.91 -18.38 23.69
N GLY A 321 -7.39 -19.21 22.76
CA GLY A 321 -8.15 -20.30 22.13
C GLY A 321 -8.60 -21.40 23.11
N VAL A 322 -7.83 -21.64 24.17
CA VAL A 322 -8.20 -22.56 25.28
C VAL A 322 -8.83 -21.84 26.49
N GLU A 323 -9.25 -20.60 26.30
CA GLU A 323 -9.93 -19.76 27.32
C GLU A 323 -9.11 -19.49 28.60
N ARG A 324 -7.79 -19.67 28.53
CA ARG A 324 -6.81 -19.33 29.58
C ARG A 324 -6.40 -17.87 29.51
N TYR A 325 -7.37 -16.95 29.59
CA TYR A 325 -7.20 -15.52 29.31
C TYR A 325 -6.17 -14.81 30.19
N ARG A 326 -5.97 -15.26 31.43
CA ARG A 326 -4.95 -14.69 32.33
C ARG A 326 -3.54 -14.91 31.81
N PHE A 327 -3.23 -16.11 31.32
CA PHE A 327 -1.93 -16.43 30.74
C PHE A 327 -1.73 -15.70 29.41
N ALA A 328 -2.78 -15.60 28.59
CA ALA A 328 -2.75 -14.80 27.36
C ALA A 328 -2.41 -13.32 27.63
N LEU A 329 -3.03 -12.72 28.66
CA LEU A 329 -2.73 -11.35 29.07
C LEU A 329 -1.29 -11.17 29.57
N GLN A 330 -0.74 -12.18 30.26
CA GLN A 330 0.64 -12.13 30.74
C GLN A 330 1.61 -12.02 29.57
N ASP A 331 1.50 -12.91 28.59
CA ASP A 331 2.37 -12.93 27.41
C ASP A 331 2.22 -11.62 26.60
N VAL A 332 0.99 -11.13 26.40
CA VAL A 332 0.73 -9.85 25.71
C VAL A 332 1.36 -8.66 26.44
N LYS A 333 1.30 -8.63 27.77
CA LYS A 333 1.92 -7.57 28.57
C LYS A 333 3.44 -7.60 28.48
N THR A 334 4.04 -8.80 28.49
CA THR A 334 5.48 -8.95 28.27
C THR A 334 5.88 -8.35 26.92
N VAL A 335 5.09 -8.60 25.86
CA VAL A 335 5.36 -8.00 24.55
C VAL A 335 5.25 -6.49 24.54
N LEU A 336 4.20 -5.93 25.16
CA LEU A 336 3.99 -4.48 25.19
C LEU A 336 4.98 -3.74 26.10
N ALA A 337 5.67 -4.44 27.00
CA ALA A 337 6.74 -3.88 27.82
C ALA A 337 8.10 -3.81 27.11
N MET A 338 8.25 -4.49 25.97
CA MET A 338 9.49 -4.48 25.18
C MET A 338 9.65 -3.21 24.33
N PRO A 339 10.88 -2.84 23.94
CA PRO A 339 11.14 -1.72 23.03
C PRO A 339 10.39 -1.84 21.69
N PHE A 340 9.84 -0.73 21.20
CA PHE A 340 8.99 -0.70 20.00
C PHE A 340 9.73 -1.13 18.72
N ASP A 341 11.01 -0.81 18.62
CA ASP A 341 11.93 -1.24 17.55
C ASP A 341 12.07 -2.77 17.50
N LYS A 342 12.14 -3.44 18.66
CA LYS A 342 12.21 -4.89 18.75
C LYS A 342 10.88 -5.56 18.39
N VAL A 343 9.76 -5.00 18.84
CA VAL A 343 8.42 -5.59 18.63
C VAL A 343 7.94 -5.35 17.20
N GLY A 344 8.12 -4.14 16.69
CA GLY A 344 7.59 -3.67 15.42
C GLY A 344 6.10 -3.30 15.48
N LYS A 345 5.70 -2.33 14.65
CA LYS A 345 4.34 -1.75 14.65
C LYS A 345 3.22 -2.79 14.57
N SER A 346 3.30 -3.74 13.64
CA SER A 346 2.25 -4.74 13.42
C SER A 346 1.99 -5.61 14.66
N ASN A 347 3.07 -6.09 15.29
CA ASN A 347 2.96 -6.93 16.49
C ASN A 347 2.49 -6.12 17.70
N PHE A 348 2.96 -4.87 17.82
CA PHE A 348 2.54 -3.97 18.89
C PHE A 348 1.03 -3.68 18.79
N ASP A 349 0.55 -3.31 17.61
CA ASP A 349 -0.87 -3.05 17.35
C ASP A 349 -1.73 -4.28 17.64
N LEU A 350 -1.27 -5.47 17.21
CA LEU A 350 -1.93 -6.75 17.51
C LEU A 350 -2.02 -7.01 19.02
N CYS A 351 -0.91 -6.88 19.74
CA CYS A 351 -0.86 -7.11 21.19
C CYS A 351 -1.74 -6.10 21.94
N ASN A 352 -1.74 -4.83 21.52
CA ASN A 352 -2.55 -3.79 22.13
C ASN A 352 -4.05 -4.09 21.95
N MET A 353 -4.48 -4.49 20.75
CA MET A 353 -5.86 -4.94 20.52
C MET A 353 -6.22 -6.17 21.36
N MET A 354 -5.34 -7.17 21.42
CA MET A 354 -5.55 -8.36 22.26
C MET A 354 -5.67 -7.99 23.73
N GLN A 355 -4.84 -7.09 24.24
CA GLN A 355 -4.87 -6.65 25.63
C GLN A 355 -6.25 -6.06 26.01
N HIS A 356 -6.78 -5.15 25.20
CA HIS A 356 -8.10 -4.55 25.45
C HIS A 356 -9.21 -5.59 25.41
N ARG A 357 -9.19 -6.48 24.41
CA ARG A 357 -10.18 -7.56 24.26
C ARG A 357 -10.16 -8.48 25.48
N LEU A 358 -8.99 -9.01 25.82
CA LEU A 358 -8.82 -9.96 26.92
C LEU A 358 -9.15 -9.34 28.28
N ASN A 359 -8.79 -8.07 28.52
CA ASN A 359 -9.16 -7.36 29.76
C ASN A 359 -10.68 -7.26 29.92
N ARG A 360 -11.42 -6.95 28.84
CA ARG A 360 -12.88 -6.91 28.85
C ARG A 360 -13.46 -8.28 29.18
N THR A 361 -12.97 -9.34 28.53
CA THR A 361 -13.42 -10.72 28.78
C THR A 361 -13.17 -11.13 30.23
N VAL A 362 -11.98 -10.86 30.77
CA VAL A 362 -11.65 -11.19 32.17
C VAL A 362 -12.51 -10.41 33.16
N GLN A 363 -12.82 -9.14 32.90
CA GLN A 363 -13.73 -8.35 33.74
C GLN A 363 -15.16 -8.90 33.71
N GLN A 364 -15.65 -9.29 32.54
CA GLN A 364 -16.97 -9.90 32.40
C GLN A 364 -17.08 -11.22 33.15
N LEU A 365 -16.07 -12.10 33.02
CA LEU A 365 -16.04 -13.37 33.75
C LEU A 365 -16.01 -13.19 35.26
N LYS A 366 -15.26 -12.20 35.76
CA LYS A 366 -15.25 -11.83 37.19
C LYS A 366 -16.57 -11.26 37.71
N ALA A 367 -17.41 -10.72 36.84
CA ALA A 367 -18.72 -10.21 37.21
C ALA A 367 -19.81 -11.30 37.19
N MET A 368 -19.52 -12.45 36.58
CA MET A 368 -20.46 -13.57 36.41
C MET A 368 -20.25 -14.71 37.42
N GLY A 369 -19.06 -14.83 38.00
CA GLY A 369 -18.75 -15.76 39.09
C GLY A 369 -18.48 -15.02 40.38
#